data_AF-A0A8B7JJW3-F1
#
_entry.id   AF-A0A8B7JJW3-F1
#
_cell.length_a   1.000
_cell.length_b   1.000
_cell.length_c   1.000
_cell.angle_alpha   90.00
_cell.angle_beta   90.00
_cell.angle_gamma   90.00
#
_symmetry.space_group_name_H-M   'P 1'
#
loop_
_entity.id
_entity.type
_entity.pdbx_description
1 polymer ?
#
loop_
_entity_poly.entity_id
_entity_poly.type
_entity_poly.pdbx_seq_one_letter_code
_entity_poly.pdbx_strand_id
1 'polypeptide(L)'
;TGIPFDGGLRCLCWKILLNYLPLEKALWSSLLKKQRDLYSQFLKEMIIQPGIAKANLGVSREDVTLEDHPLNPNPDSRWNTYFKDNEVLLQIDKDVRRLYPDMAFFQRPTDYPCLLILDPQNEFETLRKRVEQTTLKSQTVARNRSGVTNVRSM
;
A
#
# COMPACT_ATOMS: atom_id res chain seq x y z
N THR A 1 -30.47 -19.98 -12.57
CA THR A 1 -30.93 -19.64 -11.20
C THR A 1 -29.73 -19.16 -10.39
N GLY A 2 -29.87 -18.08 -9.62
CA GLY A 2 -28.77 -17.46 -8.86
C GLY A 2 -28.77 -17.83 -7.38
N ILE A 3 -27.69 -17.50 -6.66
CA ILE A 3 -27.57 -17.75 -5.21
C ILE A 3 -28.41 -16.72 -4.43
N PRO A 4 -29.30 -17.14 -3.53
CA PRO A 4 -30.08 -16.25 -2.67
C PRO A 4 -29.19 -15.28 -1.89
N PHE A 5 -29.67 -14.05 -1.66
CA PHE A 5 -28.92 -13.05 -0.90
C PHE A 5 -28.94 -13.30 0.61
N ASP A 6 -29.97 -14.00 1.08
CA ASP A 6 -30.32 -14.04 2.48
C ASP A 6 -29.41 -14.94 3.34
N GLY A 7 -29.33 -14.63 4.63
CA GLY A 7 -28.66 -15.46 5.65
C GLY A 7 -27.16 -15.70 5.45
N GLY A 8 -26.46 -14.87 4.67
CA GLY A 8 -25.03 -15.06 4.38
C GLY A 8 -24.72 -16.23 3.43
N LEU A 9 -25.73 -16.84 2.81
CA LEU A 9 -25.53 -17.95 1.88
C LEU A 9 -24.69 -17.53 0.68
N ARG A 10 -24.92 -16.33 0.13
CA ARG A 10 -24.15 -15.80 -0.99
C ARG A 10 -22.66 -15.72 -0.69
N CYS A 11 -22.29 -15.18 0.47
CA CYS A 11 -20.88 -15.02 0.81
C CYS A 11 -20.21 -16.38 1.04
N LEU A 12 -20.95 -17.36 1.60
CA LEU A 12 -20.44 -18.71 1.76
C LEU A 12 -20.25 -19.43 0.42
N CYS A 13 -21.26 -19.39 -0.44
CA CYS A 13 -21.20 -19.99 -1.76
C CYS A 13 -20.06 -19.40 -2.59
N TRP A 14 -19.86 -18.08 -2.57
CA TRP A 14 -18.75 -17.43 -3.27
C TRP A 14 -17.38 -17.91 -2.77
N LYS A 15 -17.21 -18.08 -1.46
CA LYS A 15 -15.95 -18.61 -0.91
C LYS A 15 -15.66 -20.02 -1.42
N ILE A 16 -16.68 -20.85 -1.62
CA ILE A 16 -16.50 -22.21 -2.16
C ILE A 16 -16.25 -22.16 -3.67
N LEU A 17 -17.08 -21.43 -4.42
CA LEU A 17 -16.99 -21.35 -5.89
C LEU A 17 -15.69 -20.71 -6.39
N LEU A 18 -15.12 -19.80 -5.62
CA LEU A 18 -13.83 -19.17 -5.90
C LEU A 18 -12.64 -19.98 -5.34
N ASN A 19 -12.87 -21.21 -4.87
CA ASN A 19 -11.88 -22.10 -4.26
C ASN A 19 -11.14 -21.51 -3.04
N TYR A 20 -11.74 -20.52 -2.37
CA TYR A 20 -11.21 -19.97 -1.14
C TYR A 20 -11.44 -20.91 0.06
N LEU A 21 -12.57 -21.62 0.09
CA LEU A 21 -12.87 -22.68 1.04
C LEU A 21 -13.01 -24.03 0.32
N PRO A 22 -12.41 -25.11 0.86
CA PRO A 22 -12.58 -26.45 0.31
C PRO A 22 -14.00 -26.97 0.57
N LEU A 23 -14.40 -28.05 -0.12
CA LEU A 23 -15.69 -28.71 0.14
C LEU A 23 -15.73 -29.36 1.54
N GLU A 24 -14.58 -29.76 2.06
CA GLU A 24 -14.45 -30.35 3.39
C GLU A 24 -14.52 -29.28 4.50
N LYS A 25 -15.70 -29.19 5.13
CA LYS A 25 -16.00 -28.19 6.16
C LYS A 25 -15.10 -28.25 7.40
N ALA A 26 -14.60 -29.45 7.74
CA ALA A 26 -13.72 -29.63 8.89
C ALA A 26 -12.41 -28.83 8.77
N LEU A 27 -11.97 -28.52 7.55
CA LEU A 27 -10.74 -27.78 7.27
C LEU A 27 -10.92 -26.26 7.29
N TRP A 28 -12.15 -25.75 7.37
CA TRP A 28 -12.42 -24.31 7.17
C TRP A 28 -11.76 -23.45 8.23
N SER A 29 -11.87 -23.83 9.50
CA SER A 29 -11.35 -23.02 10.61
C SER A 29 -9.83 -22.88 10.54
N SER A 30 -9.11 -23.97 10.28
CA SER A 30 -7.65 -23.97 10.17
C SER A 30 -7.18 -23.21 8.93
N LEU A 31 -7.85 -23.39 7.79
CA LEU A 31 -7.54 -22.66 6.55
C LEU A 31 -7.79 -21.16 6.70
N LEU A 32 -8.96 -20.76 7.22
CA LEU A 32 -9.29 -19.35 7.43
C LEU A 32 -8.29 -18.66 8.36
N LYS A 33 -7.87 -19.36 9.43
CA LYS A 33 -6.82 -18.85 10.31
C LYS A 33 -5.51 -18.64 9.54
N LYS A 34 -5.02 -19.67 8.85
CA LYS A 34 -3.79 -19.59 8.04
C LYS A 34 -3.84 -18.45 7.02
N GLN A 35 -4.96 -18.29 6.30
CA GLN A 35 -5.11 -17.25 5.28
C GLN A 35 -5.13 -15.84 5.88
N ARG A 36 -5.78 -15.64 7.03
CA ARG A 36 -5.79 -14.36 7.75
C ARG A 36 -4.42 -14.01 8.33
N ASP A 37 -3.70 -15.00 8.85
CA ASP A 37 -2.36 -14.83 9.37
C ASP A 37 -1.39 -14.45 8.24
N LEU A 38 -1.48 -15.14 7.09
CA LEU A 38 -0.70 -14.83 5.89
C LEU A 38 -1.01 -13.42 5.35
N TYR A 39 -2.29 -13.05 5.24
CA TYR A 39 -2.67 -11.69 4.85
C TYR A 39 -2.11 -10.64 5.81
N SER A 40 -2.14 -10.91 7.12
CA SER A 40 -1.56 -10.02 8.13
C SER A 40 -0.04 -9.88 7.99
N GLN A 41 0.67 -10.93 7.58
CA GLN A 41 2.10 -10.87 7.26
C GLN A 41 2.35 -10.02 6.01
N PHE A 42 1.58 -10.20 4.93
CA PHE A 42 1.69 -9.36 3.73
C PHE A 42 1.45 -7.88 4.03
N LEU A 43 0.46 -7.55 4.87
CA LEU A 43 0.25 -6.17 5.30
C LEU A 43 1.50 -5.61 6.00
N LYS A 44 2.13 -6.40 6.88
CA LYS A 44 3.35 -5.99 7.57
C LYS A 44 4.52 -5.77 6.62
N GLU A 45 4.72 -6.64 5.66
CA GLU A 45 5.89 -6.60 4.76
C GLU A 45 5.74 -5.59 3.62
N MET A 46 4.55 -5.48 3.03
CA MET A 46 4.33 -4.67 1.83
C MET A 46 3.86 -3.25 2.16
N ILE A 47 3.03 -3.10 3.20
CA ILE A 47 2.38 -1.82 3.51
C ILE A 47 3.12 -1.13 4.66
N ILE A 48 3.30 -1.83 5.78
CA ILE A 48 3.85 -1.24 7.01
C ILE A 48 5.39 -1.08 6.89
N GLN A 49 6.12 -2.16 6.62
CA GLN A 49 7.59 -2.18 6.53
C GLN A 49 8.08 -2.59 5.12
N PRO A 50 7.83 -1.80 4.06
CA PRO A 50 8.55 -2.02 2.82
C PRO A 50 10.03 -1.92 3.13
N GLY A 51 10.87 -2.79 2.58
CA GLY A 51 12.26 -2.98 3.05
C GLY A 51 13.08 -1.70 3.22
N ILE A 52 12.76 -0.60 2.51
CA ILE A 52 13.41 0.71 2.62
C ILE A 52 13.18 1.40 3.97
N ALA A 53 12.04 1.19 4.64
CA ALA A 53 11.84 1.71 6.00
C ALA A 53 12.85 1.12 6.98
N LYS A 54 13.26 -0.15 6.82
CA LYS A 54 14.33 -0.75 7.64
C LYS A 54 15.69 -0.06 7.45
N ALA A 55 15.96 0.47 6.24
CA ALA A 55 17.18 1.23 5.96
C ALA A 55 17.13 2.65 6.56
N ASN A 56 15.97 3.32 6.52
CA ASN A 56 15.80 4.67 7.05
C ASN A 56 15.69 4.72 8.58
N LEU A 57 15.20 3.66 9.25
CA LEU A 57 15.14 3.58 10.72
C LEU A 57 16.50 3.27 11.38
N GLY A 58 17.59 3.16 10.62
CA GLY A 58 18.95 3.01 11.17
C GLY A 58 19.20 1.72 11.96
N VAL A 59 18.32 0.71 11.85
CA VAL A 59 18.43 -0.57 12.57
C VAL A 59 19.55 -1.46 12.00
N SER A 60 20.04 -1.13 10.81
CA SER A 60 21.30 -1.62 10.30
C SER A 60 21.94 -0.48 9.50
N ARG A 61 23.13 -0.04 9.90
CA ARG A 61 24.02 0.65 8.96
C ARG A 61 24.50 -0.43 8.00
N GLU A 62 23.63 -0.84 7.06
CA GLU A 62 24.17 -1.36 5.82
C GLU A 62 25.05 -0.26 5.26
N ASP A 63 26.32 -0.60 5.10
CA ASP A 63 27.32 0.23 4.48
C ASP A 63 26.66 0.89 3.26
N VAL A 64 26.71 2.22 3.19
CA VAL A 64 26.20 2.98 2.04
C VAL A 64 27.20 2.74 0.92
N THR A 65 27.42 1.48 0.55
CA THR A 65 28.00 1.13 -0.72
C THR A 65 27.13 1.82 -1.74
N LEU A 66 27.80 2.40 -2.74
CA LEU A 66 27.25 3.19 -3.82
C LEU A 66 26.18 2.46 -4.67
N GLU A 67 25.67 1.32 -4.21
CA GLU A 67 24.91 0.34 -4.98
C GLU A 67 23.39 0.42 -4.79
N ASP A 68 22.84 1.17 -3.84
CA ASP A 68 21.37 1.35 -3.77
C ASP A 68 20.93 2.70 -3.18
N HIS A 69 20.54 3.63 -4.04
CA HIS A 69 20.13 4.99 -3.69
C HIS A 69 18.95 5.46 -4.56
N PRO A 70 18.21 6.53 -4.19
CA PRO A 70 17.01 6.98 -4.92
C PRO A 70 17.23 7.23 -6.41
N LEU A 71 18.43 7.69 -6.77
CA LEU A 71 18.83 7.99 -8.15
C LEU A 71 19.56 6.83 -8.85
N ASN A 72 19.55 5.62 -8.28
CA ASN A 72 20.35 4.53 -8.81
C ASN A 72 19.74 4.07 -10.15
N PRO A 73 20.49 4.08 -11.27
CA PRO A 73 19.98 3.65 -12.56
C PRO A 73 19.81 2.13 -12.67
N ASN A 74 20.30 1.35 -11.69
CA ASN A 74 20.15 -0.09 -11.70
C ASN A 74 18.65 -0.48 -11.63
N PRO A 75 18.12 -1.21 -12.62
CA PRO A 75 16.72 -1.64 -12.62
C PRO A 75 16.33 -2.50 -11.41
N ASP A 76 17.29 -3.21 -10.80
CA ASP A 76 17.08 -4.09 -9.66
C ASP A 76 17.28 -3.40 -8.30
N SER A 77 17.47 -2.08 -8.30
CA SER A 77 17.54 -1.25 -7.09
C SER A 77 16.24 -1.33 -6.28
N ARG A 78 16.37 -1.34 -4.95
CA ARG A 78 15.21 -1.29 -4.04
C ARG A 78 14.46 0.03 -4.20
N TRP A 79 15.18 1.13 -4.45
CA TRP A 79 14.57 2.43 -4.74
C TRP A 79 13.77 2.42 -6.03
N ASN A 80 14.28 1.82 -7.10
CA ASN A 80 13.52 1.68 -8.34
C ASN A 80 12.22 0.87 -8.14
N THR A 81 12.31 -0.23 -7.38
CA THR A 81 11.13 -1.03 -7.00
C THR A 81 10.13 -0.20 -6.21
N TYR A 82 10.59 0.57 -5.23
CA TYR A 82 9.73 1.44 -4.42
C TYR A 82 9.02 2.53 -5.20
N PHE A 83 9.70 3.18 -6.14
CA PHE A 83 9.05 4.18 -6.99
C PHE A 83 7.99 3.54 -7.89
N LYS A 84 8.28 2.36 -8.47
CA LYS A 84 7.28 1.60 -9.24
C LYS A 84 6.08 1.17 -8.37
N ASP A 85 6.34 0.69 -7.16
CA ASP A 85 5.27 0.33 -6.21
C ASP A 85 4.41 1.55 -5.88
N ASN A 86 5.01 2.72 -5.67
CA ASN A 86 4.28 3.97 -5.43
C ASN A 86 3.45 4.41 -6.64
N GLU A 87 3.95 4.23 -7.86
CA GLU A 87 3.17 4.49 -9.08
C GLU A 87 1.93 3.58 -9.14
N VAL A 88 2.09 2.28 -8.86
CA VAL A 88 0.97 1.33 -8.79
C VAL A 88 -0.03 1.74 -7.70
N LEU A 89 0.44 2.09 -6.51
CA LEU A 89 -0.40 2.53 -5.40
C LEU A 89 -1.17 3.82 -5.72
N LEU A 90 -0.55 4.77 -6.42
CA LEU A 90 -1.20 5.99 -6.89
C LEU A 90 -2.33 5.68 -7.89
N GLN A 91 -2.14 4.72 -8.79
CA GLN A 91 -3.20 4.30 -9.70
C GLN A 91 -4.36 3.62 -8.96
N ILE A 92 -4.06 2.75 -7.99
CA ILE A 92 -5.08 2.12 -7.14
C ILE A 92 -5.90 3.18 -6.39
N ASP A 93 -5.25 4.19 -5.76
CA ASP A 93 -5.97 5.25 -5.04
C ASP A 93 -6.90 6.06 -5.98
N LYS A 94 -6.42 6.41 -7.17
CA LYS A 94 -7.24 7.09 -8.19
C LYS A 94 -8.45 6.25 -8.60
N ASP A 95 -8.24 4.95 -8.84
CA ASP A 95 -9.29 4.03 -9.27
C ASP A 95 -10.32 3.76 -8.18
N VAL A 96 -9.88 3.62 -6.93
CA VAL A 96 -10.77 3.44 -5.78
C VAL A 96 -11.65 4.67 -5.55
N ARG A 97 -11.12 5.89 -5.68
CA ARG A 97 -11.91 7.13 -5.50
C ARG A 97 -13.05 7.28 -6.51
N ARG A 98 -12.88 6.75 -7.73
CA ARG A 98 -13.89 6.82 -8.80
C ARG A 98 -14.79 5.58 -8.86
N LEU A 99 -14.57 4.58 -8.02
CA LEU A 99 -15.28 3.31 -8.05
C LEU A 99 -16.72 3.47 -7.52
N TYR A 100 -17.71 3.23 -8.38
CA TYR A 100 -19.15 3.21 -8.06
C TYR A 100 -19.61 4.37 -7.16
N PRO A 101 -19.59 5.63 -7.65
CA PRO A 101 -19.92 6.81 -6.84
C PRO A 101 -21.32 6.77 -6.22
N ASP A 102 -22.27 6.10 -6.87
CA ASP A 102 -23.65 6.00 -6.41
C ASP A 102 -23.90 4.90 -5.36
N MET A 103 -22.90 4.03 -5.11
CA MET A 103 -23.04 2.94 -4.15
C MET A 103 -22.45 3.33 -2.80
N ALA A 104 -23.33 3.58 -1.83
CA ALA A 104 -22.97 4.05 -0.48
C ALA A 104 -21.92 3.19 0.25
N PHE A 105 -21.84 1.89 -0.08
CA PHE A 105 -20.83 0.98 0.47
C PHE A 105 -19.40 1.46 0.21
N PHE A 106 -19.11 2.02 -0.97
CA PHE A 106 -17.76 2.49 -1.34
C PHE A 106 -17.47 3.93 -0.90
N GLN A 107 -18.50 4.68 -0.48
CA GLN A 107 -18.37 6.09 -0.09
C GLN A 107 -18.32 6.29 1.43
N ARG A 108 -18.64 5.26 2.22
CA ARG A 108 -18.63 5.32 3.69
C ARG A 108 -17.37 4.66 4.25
N PRO A 109 -16.81 5.19 5.35
CA PRO A 109 -15.79 4.48 6.11
C PRO A 109 -16.30 3.09 6.51
N THR A 110 -15.42 2.10 6.45
CA THR A 110 -15.74 0.76 6.93
C THR A 110 -15.92 0.77 8.46
N ASP A 111 -16.93 0.05 8.95
CA ASP A 111 -17.11 -0.21 10.39
C ASP A 111 -16.02 -1.14 10.96
N TYR A 112 -15.23 -1.77 10.08
CA TYR A 112 -14.16 -2.72 10.43
C TYR A 112 -12.82 -2.26 9.85
N PRO A 113 -12.23 -1.17 10.38
CA PRO A 113 -10.94 -0.69 9.91
C PRO A 113 -9.83 -1.69 10.26
N CYS A 114 -8.80 -1.75 9.40
CA CYS A 114 -7.60 -2.52 9.69
C CYS A 114 -6.75 -1.79 10.75
N LEU A 115 -6.88 -2.20 12.01
CA LEU A 115 -6.20 -1.56 13.13
C LEU A 115 -4.67 -1.61 13.02
N LEU A 116 -4.11 -2.64 12.36
CA LEU A 116 -2.67 -2.72 12.10
C LEU A 116 -2.15 -1.55 11.25
N ILE A 117 -2.98 -0.99 10.38
CA ILE A 117 -2.60 0.13 9.51
C ILE A 117 -2.87 1.48 10.18
N LEU A 118 -3.92 1.55 11.00
CA LEU A 118 -4.35 2.78 11.66
C LEU A 118 -3.74 3.00 13.05
N ASP A 119 -2.86 2.09 13.51
CA ASP A 119 -2.21 2.21 14.80
C ASP A 119 -1.45 3.54 14.92
N PRO A 120 -1.81 4.44 15.85
CA PRO A 120 -1.11 5.71 16.04
C PRO A 120 0.37 5.54 16.42
N GLN A 121 0.74 4.38 16.97
CA GLN A 121 2.12 4.04 17.31
C GLN A 121 2.92 3.53 16.10
N ASN A 122 2.26 3.24 14.98
CA ASN A 122 2.97 2.95 13.73
C ASN A 122 3.53 4.27 13.16
N GLU A 123 4.86 4.43 13.24
CA GLU A 123 5.58 5.53 12.60
C GLU A 123 5.58 5.45 11.07
N PHE A 124 4.95 4.42 10.50
CA PHE A 124 4.98 4.16 9.07
C PHE A 124 4.03 5.07 8.31
N GLU A 125 4.53 5.52 7.16
CA GLU A 125 3.77 6.38 6.29
C GLU A 125 2.59 5.62 5.67
N THR A 126 1.36 6.03 6.02
CA THR A 126 0.14 5.47 5.41
C THR A 126 0.24 5.56 3.88
N LEU A 127 -0.39 4.62 3.16
CA LEU A 127 -0.45 4.62 1.69
C LEU A 127 -0.81 6.00 1.12
N ARG A 128 -1.80 6.66 1.73
CA ARG A 128 -2.21 8.01 1.38
C ARG A 128 -1.07 9.02 1.44
N LYS A 129 -0.29 9.03 2.53
CA LYS A 129 0.85 9.93 2.69
C LYS A 129 1.98 9.62 1.68
N ARG A 130 2.27 8.34 1.39
CA ARG A 130 3.27 7.96 0.36
C ARG A 130 2.88 8.49 -1.03
N VAL A 131 1.59 8.36 -1.36
CA VAL A 131 1.03 8.87 -2.60
C VAL A 131 1.14 10.40 -2.67
N GLU A 132 0.84 11.11 -1.57
CA GLU A 132 0.97 12.58 -1.49
C GLU A 132 2.44 13.05 -1.62
N GLN A 133 3.42 12.33 -1.05
CA GLN A 133 4.85 12.67 -1.15
C GLN A 133 5.46 12.47 -2.55
N THR A 134 4.86 11.63 -3.38
CA THR A 134 5.38 11.35 -4.74
C THR A 134 5.22 12.57 -5.67
N THR A 135 4.30 13.49 -5.34
CA THR A 135 4.17 14.78 -6.02
C THR A 135 5.11 15.84 -5.42
N LEU A 136 6.40 15.78 -5.78
CA LEU A 136 7.33 16.87 -5.49
C LEU A 136 6.83 18.17 -6.17
N LYS A 137 6.61 19.22 -5.38
CA LYS A 137 6.29 20.55 -5.91
C LYS A 137 7.52 21.08 -6.65
N SER A 138 7.45 21.17 -7.97
CA SER A 138 8.47 21.85 -8.75
C SER A 138 8.29 23.37 -8.60
N GLN A 139 9.40 24.07 -8.38
CA GLN A 139 9.44 25.54 -8.40
C GLN A 139 10.45 25.97 -9.45
N THR A 140 10.06 26.89 -10.33
CA THR A 140 10.98 27.47 -11.31
C THR A 140 11.96 28.38 -10.56
N VAL A 141 13.25 28.03 -10.60
CA VAL A 141 14.29 28.85 -9.98
C VAL A 141 14.73 29.92 -10.98
N ALA A 142 14.58 31.19 -10.62
CA ALA A 142 15.07 32.28 -11.47
C ALA A 142 16.61 32.33 -11.40
N ARG A 143 17.26 32.21 -12.55
CA ARG A 143 18.71 32.26 -12.69
C ARG A 143 19.12 33.67 -13.10
N ASN A 144 19.86 34.38 -12.26
CA ASN A 144 20.44 35.65 -12.69
C ASN A 144 21.63 35.39 -13.64
N ARG A 145 22.06 36.41 -14.40
CA ARG A 145 23.17 36.30 -15.38
C ARG A 145 24.51 35.88 -14.75
N SER A 146 24.59 35.89 -13.42
CA SER A 146 25.73 35.48 -12.61
C SER A 146 25.69 34.00 -12.20
N GLY A 147 24.65 33.25 -12.59
CA GLY A 147 24.49 31.83 -12.31
C GLY A 147 23.94 31.49 -10.92
N VAL A 148 23.56 32.49 -10.10
CA VAL A 148 23.01 32.29 -8.75
C VAL A 148 21.51 31.97 -8.85
N THR A 149 21.12 30.88 -8.20
CA THR A 149 19.72 30.42 -8.05
C THR A 149 19.13 30.94 -6.74
N ASN A 150 18.12 31.80 -6.83
CA ASN A 150 17.34 32.25 -5.66
C ASN A 150 16.09 31.36 -5.51
N VAL A 151 16.04 30.57 -4.43
CA VAL A 151 14.83 29.88 -4.01
C VAL A 151 14.05 30.84 -3.12
N ARG A 152 12.86 31.29 -3.55
CA ARG A 152 11.98 32.11 -2.71
C ARG A 152 11.07 31.18 -1.91
N SER A 153 11.30 31.10 -0.61
CA SER A 153 10.35 30.49 0.34
C SER A 153 9.15 31.41 0.54
N MET A 154 7.94 30.85 0.53
CA MET A 154 6.75 31.53 1.08
C MET A 154 6.75 31.40 2.60
#